data_AF-A0A1F4QLC4-F1
#
_entry.id   AF-A0A1F4QLC4-F1
#
_cell.length_a   1.000
_cell.length_b   1.000
_cell.length_c   1.000
_cell.angle_alpha   90.00
_cell.angle_beta   90.00
_cell.angle_gamma   90.00
#
_symmetry.space_group_name_H-M   'P 1'
#
loop_
_entity.id
_entity.type
_entity.pdbx_description
1 polymer ?
#
loop_
_entity_poly.entity_id
_entity_poly.type
_entity_poly.pdbx_seq_one_letter_code
_entity_poly.pdbx_strand_id
1 'polypeptide(L)' 'MAELIHVSRIRIVKDKGPVRRAYIENFPEPVRYGVHGGVKKFYGVEPEEDLPTTLDHMIAAVAG' A
#
# COMPACT_ATOMS: atom_id res chain seq x y z
N MET A 1 -25.69 -8.26 -22.14
CA MET A 1 -24.65 -8.70 -21.18
C MET A 1 -23.62 -7.59 -21.09
N ALA A 2 -23.19 -7.21 -19.90
CA ALA A 2 -22.15 -6.20 -19.74
C ALA A 2 -20.76 -6.81 -19.99
N GLU A 3 -19.82 -6.02 -20.51
CA GLU A 3 -18.44 -6.42 -20.75
C GLU A 3 -17.60 -6.25 -19.47
N LEU A 4 -16.79 -7.25 -19.14
CA LEU A 4 -15.82 -7.16 -18.05
C LEU A 4 -14.57 -6.41 -18.54
N ILE A 5 -14.45 -5.13 -18.21
CA ILE A 5 -13.34 -4.28 -18.68
C ILE A 5 -12.05 -4.43 -17.87
N HIS A 6 -12.13 -4.75 -16.58
CA HIS A 6 -10.96 -4.83 -15.71
C HIS A 6 -11.25 -5.62 -14.43
N VAL A 7 -10.25 -6.39 -13.98
CA VAL A 7 -10.19 -6.95 -12.63
C VAL A 7 -8.84 -6.58 -12.05
N SER A 8 -8.83 -5.91 -10.91
CA SER A 8 -7.58 -5.55 -10.25
C SER A 8 -6.88 -6.82 -9.73
N ARG A 9 -5.65 -7.04 -10.16
CA ARG A 9 -4.82 -8.16 -9.74
C ARG A 9 -3.63 -7.62 -8.96
N ILE A 10 -3.63 -7.87 -7.66
CA ILE A 10 -2.63 -7.36 -6.74
C ILE A 10 -2.16 -8.48 -5.83
N ARG A 11 -0.84 -8.58 -5.64
CA ARG A 11 -0.22 -9.46 -4.64
C ARG A 11 0.51 -8.62 -3.60
N ILE A 12 0.17 -8.79 -2.33
CA ILE A 12 0.86 -8.13 -1.22
C ILE A 12 1.84 -9.09 -0.57
N VAL A 13 3.09 -8.66 -0.42
CA VAL A 13 4.15 -9.37 0.31
C VAL A 13 4.53 -8.54 1.53
N LYS A 14 4.59 -9.16 2.69
CA LYS A 14 5.14 -8.54 3.90
C LYS A 14 6.65 -8.81 3.93
N ASP A 15 7.43 -7.76 4.02
CA ASP A 15 8.90 -7.88 4.04
C ASP A 15 9.38 -8.03 5.48
N LYS A 16 9.46 -6.92 6.22
CA LYS A 16 9.90 -6.88 7.62
C LYS A 16 9.11 -5.83 8.38
N GLY A 17 8.72 -6.16 9.61
CA GLY A 17 7.96 -5.24 10.46
C GLY A 17 6.68 -4.75 9.74
N PRO A 18 6.44 -3.43 9.65
CA PRO A 18 5.28 -2.88 8.97
C PRO A 18 5.44 -2.79 7.43
N VAL A 19 6.64 -3.02 6.89
CA VAL A 19 6.95 -2.82 5.46
C VAL A 19 6.28 -3.91 4.61
N ARG A 20 5.61 -3.49 3.54
CA ARG A 20 4.94 -4.33 2.56
C ARG A 20 5.23 -3.86 1.14
N ARG A 21 5.32 -4.81 0.21
CA ARG A 21 5.34 -4.55 -1.23
C ARG A 21 4.04 -5.02 -1.86
N ALA A 22 3.35 -4.13 -2.56
CA ALA A 22 2.20 -4.47 -3.39
C ALA A 22 2.62 -4.54 -4.86
N TYR A 23 2.54 -5.73 -5.42
CA TYR A 23 2.76 -5.98 -6.84
C TYR A 23 1.42 -5.84 -7.55
N ILE A 24 1.26 -4.77 -8.33
CA ILE A 24 0.06 -4.49 -9.12
C ILE A 24 0.34 -4.96 -10.55
N GLU A 25 -0.60 -5.71 -11.12
CA GLU A 25 -0.47 -6.23 -12.48
C GLU A 25 -0.13 -5.11 -13.48
N ASN A 26 0.82 -5.38 -14.38
CA ASN A 26 1.35 -4.47 -15.40
C ASN A 26 2.23 -3.31 -14.91
N PHE A 27 2.55 -3.23 -13.61
CA PHE A 27 3.57 -2.31 -13.09
C PHE A 27 4.90 -3.06 -12.85
N PRO A 28 6.04 -2.54 -13.34
CA PRO A 28 7.32 -3.22 -13.19
C PRO A 28 7.82 -3.24 -11.74
N GLU A 29 7.55 -2.16 -11.00
CA GLU A 29 8.00 -1.99 -9.62
C GLU A 29 6.82 -2.07 -8.64
N PRO A 30 7.01 -2.70 -7.47
CA PRO A 30 5.98 -2.74 -6.45
C PRO A 30 5.83 -1.38 -5.76
N VAL A 31 4.60 -1.07 -5.34
CA VAL A 31 4.39 0.04 -4.41
C VAL A 31 4.81 -0.42 -3.01
N ARG A 32 5.67 0.36 -2.36
CA ARG A 32 6.10 0.11 -0.98
C ARG A 32 5.17 0.83 -0.02
N TYR A 33 4.64 0.08 0.94
CA TYR A 33 3.82 0.59 2.02
C TYR A 33 4.44 0.29 3.37
N GLY A 34 4.12 1.11 4.36
CA GLY A 34 4.48 0.88 5.74
C GLY A 34 3.62 1.74 6.66
N VAL A 35 4.27 2.39 7.62
CA VAL A 35 3.63 3.30 8.58
C VAL A 35 4.49 4.54 8.75
N HIS A 36 3.85 5.66 9.06
CA HIS A 36 4.52 6.92 9.36
C HIS A 36 3.67 7.76 10.34
N GLY A 37 4.25 8.86 10.83
CA GLY A 37 3.52 9.89 11.57
C GLY A 37 2.67 9.40 12.74
N GLY A 38 1.39 9.77 12.76
CA GLY A 38 0.44 9.35 13.79
C GLY A 38 0.12 7.85 13.77
N VAL A 39 0.23 7.20 12.61
CA VAL A 39 -0.11 5.79 12.44
C VAL A 39 0.92 4.90 13.12
N LYS A 40 2.22 5.21 12.98
CA LYS A 40 3.28 4.46 13.68
C LYS A 40 3.18 4.59 15.20
N LYS A 41 2.77 5.77 15.70
CA LYS A 41 2.47 6.03 17.12
C LYS A 41 1.27 5.22 17.61
N PHE A 42 0.19 5.19 16.84
CA PHE A 42 -1.02 4.42 17.18
C PHE A 42 -0.72 2.93 17.32
N TYR A 43 0.09 2.36 16.43
CA TYR A 43 0.49 0.94 16.49
C TYR A 43 1.65 0.66 17.46
N GLY A 44 2.29 1.67 18.04
CA GLY A 44 3.45 1.50 18.91
C GLY A 44 4.66 0.88 18.20
N VAL A 45 4.82 1.14 16.90
CA VAL A 45 5.91 0.59 16.08
C VAL A 45 6.83 1.74 15.66
N GLU A 46 8.14 1.60 15.87
CA GLU A 46 9.12 2.49 15.24
C GLU A 46 9.75 1.75 14.04
N PRO A 47 9.41 2.13 12.79
CA PRO A 47 9.96 1.50 11.61
C PRO A 47 11.38 2.01 11.31
N GLU A 48 12.16 1.22 10.55
CA GLU A 48 13.49 1.64 10.07
C GLU A 48 13.40 2.81 9.08
N GLU A 49 12.27 2.92 8.38
CA GLU A 49 11.95 3.97 7.42
C GLU A 49 10.46 4.33 7.50
N ASP A 50 10.15 5.60 7.34
CA ASP A 50 8.76 6.04 7.20
C ASP A 50 8.31 5.79 5.76
N LEU A 51 7.20 5.07 5.60
CA LEU A 51 6.59 4.75 4.29
C LEU A 51 5.10 5.08 4.30
N PRO A 52 4.52 5.43 3.13
CA PRO A 52 3.08 5.68 3.03
C PRO A 52 2.30 4.45 3.47
N THR A 53 1.20 4.69 4.16
CA THR A 53 0.24 3.65 4.52
C THR A 53 -0.64 3.30 3.32
N THR A 54 -1.31 2.15 3.37
CA THR A 54 -2.37 1.85 2.41
C THR A 54 -3.55 2.83 2.53
N LEU A 55 -3.76 3.45 3.70
CA LEU A 55 -4.78 4.48 3.89
C LEU A 55 -4.44 5.75 3.11
N ASP A 56 -3.18 6.18 3.12
CA ASP A 56 -2.74 7.35 2.33
C ASP A 56 -3.02 7.13 0.84
N HIS A 57 -2.81 5.90 0.35
CA HIS A 57 -3.10 5.55 -1.04
C HIS A 57 -4.60 5.59 -1.35
N MET A 58 -5.46 5.11 -0.44
CA MET A 58 -6.91 5.21 -0.60
C MET A 58 -7.39 6.66 -0.59
N ILE A 59 -6.86 7.50 0.30
CA ILE A 59 -7.20 8.91 0.38
C ILE A 59 -6.75 9.62 -0.91
N ALA A 60 -5.54 9.36 -1.39
CA ALA A 60 -5.05 9.91 -2.64
C ALA A 60 -5.94 9.53 -3.85
N ALA A 61 -6.45 8.29 -3.87
CA ALA A 61 -7.36 7.83 -4.92
C ALA A 61 -8.75 8.48 -4.88
N VAL A 62 -9.23 8.90 -3.71
CA VAL A 62 -10.55 9.55 -3.54
C VAL A 62 -10.47 11.07 -3.65
N ALA A 63 -9.33 11.67 -3.27
CA ALA A 63 -9.15 13.12 -3.28
C ALA A 63 -8.95 13.72 -4.69
N GLY A 64 -8.86 12.88 -5.72
CA GLY A 64 -8.73 13.27 -7.14
C GLY A 64 -10.04 13.20 -7.89
#